data_AF-A0A1V6GWU7-F1
#
_entry.id   AF-A0A1V6GWU7-F1
#
_cell.length_a   1.000
_cell.length_b   1.000
_cell.length_c   1.000
_cell.angle_alpha   90.00
_cell.angle_beta   90.00
_cell.angle_gamma   90.00
#
_symmetry.space_group_name_H-M   'P 1'
#
loop_
_entity.id
_entity.type
_entity.pdbx_description
1 polymer ?
#
loop_
_entity_poly.entity_id
_entity_poly.type
_entity_poly.pdbx_seq_one_letter_code
_entity_poly.pdbx_strand_id
1 'polypeptide(L)'
;MLAIPFTDWVESEHVDGLEFKSVLALFKVSADTIEAVAEIEHKDFFAQHSGHDQCNGFNSDYQVNVDHSVFIEDYVYSFGDLGMLVHDTRDLEKGYVAGLTLLAPEYIPNYYTCSD
;
A
#
# COMPACT_ATOMS: atom_id res chain seq x y z
N MET A 1 14.21 2.69 -13.40
CA MET A 1 13.76 2.15 -12.11
C MET A 1 12.80 1.01 -12.38
N LEU A 2 12.72 0.04 -11.47
CA LEU A 2 11.81 -1.09 -11.53
C LEU A 2 10.93 -1.06 -10.28
N ALA A 3 9.65 -1.41 -10.42
CA ALA A 3 8.73 -1.55 -9.31
C ALA A 3 8.07 -2.93 -9.37
N ILE A 4 8.11 -3.67 -8.28
CA ILE A 4 7.56 -5.03 -8.19
C ILE A 4 6.68 -5.12 -6.94
N PRO A 5 5.41 -5.51 -7.09
CA PRO A 5 4.58 -5.86 -5.95
C PRO A 5 5.14 -7.10 -5.24
N PHE A 6 5.31 -6.99 -3.93
CA PHE A 6 5.74 -8.09 -3.08
C PHE A 6 4.74 -8.28 -1.94
N THR A 7 4.43 -9.53 -1.66
CA THR A 7 3.60 -9.95 -0.53
C THR A 7 4.34 -10.99 0.28
N ASP A 8 4.36 -10.86 1.60
CA ASP A 8 4.93 -11.87 2.50
C ASP A 8 4.23 -11.87 3.86
N TRP A 9 4.54 -12.86 4.69
CA TRP A 9 4.20 -12.88 6.11
C TRP A 9 5.47 -12.62 6.93
N VAL A 10 5.54 -11.46 7.58
CA VAL A 10 6.69 -11.01 8.36
C VAL A 10 6.39 -11.07 9.86
N GLU A 11 7.41 -11.16 10.71
CA GLU A 11 7.18 -11.08 12.17
C GLU A 11 6.56 -9.72 12.52
N SER A 12 5.46 -9.75 13.27
CA SER A 12 4.80 -8.51 13.69
C SER A 12 5.54 -7.85 14.85
N GLU A 13 5.68 -6.53 14.79
CA GLU A 13 6.22 -5.73 15.90
C GLU A 13 5.16 -5.42 16.98
N HIS A 14 3.88 -5.70 16.70
CA HIS A 14 2.76 -5.26 17.54
C HIS A 14 1.99 -6.40 18.22
N VAL A 15 2.12 -7.63 17.72
CA VAL A 15 1.45 -8.82 18.27
C VAL A 15 2.35 -10.05 18.17
N ASP A 16 2.13 -11.04 19.05
CA ASP A 16 2.78 -12.35 18.91
C ASP A 16 2.27 -13.04 17.62
N GLY A 17 3.12 -13.12 16.60
CA GLY A 17 2.80 -13.82 15.35
C GLY A 17 3.35 -13.15 14.10
N LEU A 18 2.76 -13.52 12.96
CA LEU A 18 3.09 -12.94 11.66
C LEU A 18 2.04 -11.90 11.25
N GLU A 19 2.49 -10.80 10.65
CA GLU A 19 1.66 -9.83 9.94
C GLU A 19 1.84 -9.97 8.43
N PHE A 20 0.76 -9.75 7.69
CA PHE A 20 0.84 -9.75 6.24
C PHE A 20 1.41 -8.42 5.78
N LYS A 21 2.42 -8.47 4.93
CA LYS A 21 3.07 -7.29 4.35
C LYS A 21 2.84 -7.30 2.85
N SER A 22 2.24 -6.23 2.32
CA SER A 22 2.15 -5.98 0.88
C SER A 22 2.74 -4.62 0.56
N VAL A 23 3.77 -4.64 -0.29
CA VAL A 23 4.52 -3.45 -0.69
C VAL A 23 4.68 -3.40 -2.20
N LEU A 24 4.83 -2.20 -2.74
CA LEU A 24 5.53 -2.01 -4.00
C LEU A 24 7.01 -1.76 -3.70
N ALA A 25 7.87 -2.76 -3.93
CA ALA A 25 9.30 -2.60 -3.79
C ALA A 25 9.90 -1.91 -5.01
N LEU A 26 10.70 -0.87 -4.79
CA LEU A 26 11.35 -0.06 -5.81
C LEU A 26 12.83 -0.37 -5.91
N PHE A 27 13.31 -0.55 -7.13
CA PHE A 27 14.71 -0.91 -7.41
C PHE A 27 15.35 0.01 -8.44
N LYS A 28 16.57 0.49 -8.14
CA LYS A 28 17.49 1.00 -9.15
C LYS A 28 18.12 -0.20 -9.84
N VAL A 29 17.91 -0.30 -11.14
CA VAL A 29 18.39 -1.42 -11.96
C VAL A 29 19.29 -0.86 -13.04
N SER A 30 20.47 -1.46 -13.16
CA SER A 30 21.42 -1.26 -14.26
C SER A 30 21.70 -2.61 -14.94
N ALA A 31 22.60 -2.63 -15.92
CA ALA A 31 23.00 -3.88 -16.56
C ALA A 31 23.64 -4.88 -15.58
N ASP A 32 24.34 -4.37 -14.56
CA ASP A 32 25.19 -5.17 -13.67
C ASP A 32 24.72 -5.15 -12.22
N THR A 33 23.75 -4.30 -11.87
CA THR A 33 23.33 -4.08 -10.47
C THR A 33 21.82 -3.95 -10.32
N ILE A 34 21.33 -4.46 -9.18
CA ILE A 34 19.97 -4.24 -8.67
C ILE A 34 20.13 -3.77 -7.22
N GLU A 35 19.59 -2.60 -6.90
CA GLU A 35 19.62 -1.99 -5.58
C GLU A 35 18.20 -1.68 -5.14
N ALA A 36 17.78 -2.19 -3.97
CA ALA A 36 16.51 -1.80 -3.35
C ALA A 36 16.60 -0.36 -2.86
N VAL A 37 15.58 0.45 -3.15
CA VAL A 37 15.59 1.89 -2.91
C VAL A 37 14.53 2.29 -1.88
N ALA A 38 13.32 1.78 -2.02
CA ALA A 38 12.21 2.08 -1.12
C ALA A 38 11.11 1.01 -1.25
N GLU A 39 10.19 1.03 -0.30
CA GLU A 39 8.97 0.26 -0.30
C GLU A 39 7.79 1.23 -0.14
N ILE A 40 6.72 0.99 -0.89
CA ILE A 40 5.47 1.76 -0.76
C ILE A 40 4.39 0.83 -0.24
N GLU A 41 3.80 1.17 0.91
CA GLU A 41 2.66 0.47 1.51
C GLU A 41 1.38 1.27 1.34
N HIS A 42 0.27 0.58 1.13
CA HIS A 42 -1.06 1.20 1.06
C HIS A 42 -1.81 1.13 2.40
N LYS A 43 -1.23 0.47 3.42
CA LYS A 43 -1.86 0.19 4.72
C LYS A 43 -2.43 1.46 5.37
N ASP A 44 -1.63 2.51 5.50
CA ASP A 44 -2.05 3.77 6.12
C ASP A 44 -3.09 4.52 5.27
N PHE A 45 -2.93 4.51 3.94
CA PHE A 45 -3.91 5.09 3.04
C PHE A 45 -5.25 4.39 3.15
N PHE A 46 -5.23 3.07 3.26
CA PHE A 46 -6.40 2.25 3.48
C PHE A 46 -7.07 2.58 4.83
N ALA A 47 -6.31 2.53 5.94
CA ALA A 47 -6.83 2.79 7.29
C ALA A 47 -7.51 4.17 7.43
N GLN A 48 -7.01 5.19 6.74
CA GLN A 48 -7.59 6.54 6.74
C GLN A 48 -8.95 6.63 6.03
N HIS A 49 -9.22 5.74 5.08
CA HIS A 49 -10.34 5.86 4.13
C HIS A 49 -11.33 4.69 4.20
N SER A 50 -10.96 3.55 4.78
CA SER A 50 -11.82 2.37 4.92
C SER A 50 -12.64 2.34 6.20
N GLY A 51 -12.40 3.29 7.12
CA GLY A 51 -12.94 3.25 8.47
C GLY A 51 -12.21 2.21 9.33
N HIS A 52 -11.81 2.59 10.53
CA HIS A 52 -11.31 1.67 11.56
C HIS A 52 -12.45 0.80 12.07
N ASP A 53 -12.85 -0.23 11.33
CA ASP A 53 -13.81 -1.20 11.84
C ASP A 53 -13.09 -2.32 12.60
N GLN A 54 -12.63 -1.99 13.81
CA GLN A 54 -12.15 -2.98 14.79
C GLN A 54 -13.25 -3.98 15.23
N CYS A 55 -14.53 -3.73 14.87
CA CYS A 55 -15.68 -4.51 15.36
C CYS A 55 -16.01 -5.74 14.50
N ASN A 56 -15.69 -5.73 13.20
CA ASN A 56 -16.06 -6.83 12.29
C ASN A 56 -14.87 -7.69 11.79
N GLY A 57 -13.69 -7.57 12.42
CA GLY A 57 -12.53 -8.38 12.06
C GLY A 57 -11.87 -8.00 10.73
N PHE A 58 -12.21 -6.83 10.18
CA PHE A 58 -11.44 -6.24 9.10
C PHE A 58 -10.18 -5.60 9.70
N ASN A 59 -9.03 -6.11 9.29
CA ASN A 59 -7.75 -5.55 9.69
C ASN A 59 -6.98 -5.14 8.43
N SER A 60 -6.68 -3.85 8.31
CA SER A 60 -5.82 -3.30 7.26
C SER A 60 -4.46 -3.99 7.21
N ASP A 61 -4.03 -4.63 8.29
CA ASP A 61 -2.79 -5.42 8.36
C ASP A 61 -2.86 -6.72 7.54
N TYR A 62 -4.05 -7.21 7.14
CA TYR A 62 -4.21 -8.51 6.49
C TYR A 62 -4.83 -8.47 5.08
N GLN A 63 -5.29 -7.30 4.63
CA GLN A 63 -6.16 -7.20 3.45
C GLN A 63 -5.84 -6.04 2.50
N VAL A 64 -4.66 -5.43 2.62
CA VAL A 64 -4.23 -4.39 1.69
C VAL A 64 -3.20 -4.98 0.76
N ASN A 65 -3.57 -5.20 -0.51
CA ASN A 65 -2.63 -5.57 -1.56
C ASN A 65 -2.26 -4.37 -2.40
N VAL A 66 -0.98 -4.28 -2.74
CA VAL A 66 -0.53 -3.48 -3.88
C VAL A 66 -0.40 -4.44 -5.06
N ASP A 67 -1.07 -4.16 -6.16
CA ASP A 67 -1.21 -5.13 -7.26
C ASP A 67 -0.43 -4.70 -8.50
N HIS A 68 -0.42 -3.40 -8.76
CA HIS A 68 0.10 -2.85 -10.00
C HIS A 68 0.80 -1.52 -9.78
N SER A 69 1.66 -1.16 -10.73
CA SER A 69 2.22 0.18 -10.78
C SER A 69 2.52 0.63 -12.20
N VAL A 70 2.59 1.95 -12.38
CA VAL A 70 3.07 2.57 -13.61
C VAL A 70 4.01 3.73 -13.28
N PHE A 71 5.04 3.89 -14.10
CA PHE A 71 5.89 5.07 -14.08
C PHE A 71 5.42 6.06 -15.14
N ILE A 72 5.18 7.30 -14.74
CA ILE A 72 4.89 8.42 -15.65
C ILE A 72 5.79 9.56 -15.23
N GLU A 73 6.65 10.01 -16.14
CA GLU A 73 7.68 11.02 -15.85
C GLU A 73 8.51 10.64 -14.61
N ASP A 74 8.66 11.56 -13.66
CA ASP A 74 9.40 11.37 -12.41
C ASP A 74 8.52 10.77 -11.29
N TYR A 75 7.39 10.15 -11.61
CA TYR A 75 6.44 9.64 -10.62
C TYR A 75 6.18 8.14 -10.77
N VAL A 76 5.94 7.48 -9.63
CA VAL A 76 5.39 6.13 -9.58
C VAL A 76 3.97 6.19 -9.02
N TYR A 77 3.06 5.56 -9.75
CA TYR A 77 1.67 5.40 -9.39
C TYR A 77 1.49 3.95 -8.98
N SER A 78 1.18 3.72 -7.71
CA SER A 78 0.92 2.39 -7.17
C SER A 78 -0.57 2.21 -6.94
N PHE A 79 -1.11 1.08 -7.37
CA PHE A 79 -2.53 0.74 -7.26
C PHE A 79 -2.69 -0.43 -6.30
N GLY A 80 -3.60 -0.26 -5.35
CA GLY A 80 -4.02 -1.31 -4.45
C GLY A 80 -5.54 -1.38 -4.35
N ASP A 81 -6.03 -2.21 -3.43
CA ASP A 81 -7.45 -2.54 -3.31
C ASP A 81 -8.37 -1.30 -3.21
N LEU A 82 -7.95 -0.23 -2.55
CA LEU A 82 -8.77 0.97 -2.34
C LEU A 82 -8.59 2.06 -3.41
N GLY A 83 -7.40 2.13 -4.00
CA GLY A 83 -7.07 3.28 -4.80
C GLY A 83 -5.61 3.36 -5.18
N MET A 84 -5.17 4.59 -5.41
CA MET A 84 -3.88 4.89 -6.01
C MET A 84 -3.11 5.88 -5.15
N LEU A 85 -1.83 5.59 -4.92
CA LEU A 85 -0.87 6.52 -4.36
C LEU A 85 0.15 6.94 -5.42
N VAL A 86 0.58 8.20 -5.37
CA VAL A 86 1.58 8.76 -6.28
C VAL A 86 2.78 9.23 -5.47
N HIS A 87 3.97 8.74 -5.81
CA HIS A 87 5.22 9.16 -5.17
C HIS A 87 6.16 9.81 -6.19
N ASP A 88 6.86 10.87 -5.77
CA ASP A 88 7.93 11.49 -6.54
C ASP A 88 9.19 10.62 -6.43
N THR A 89 9.64 10.07 -7.54
CA THR A 89 10.76 9.13 -7.58
C THR A 89 12.12 9.80 -7.32
N ARG A 90 12.18 11.13 -7.33
CA ARG A 90 13.37 11.91 -6.98
C ARG A 90 13.50 12.12 -5.48
N ASP A 91 12.41 11.98 -4.72
CA ASP A 91 12.35 12.21 -3.28
C ASP A 91 11.29 11.30 -2.63
N LEU A 92 11.62 10.01 -2.52
CA LEU A 92 10.73 8.97 -1.97
C LEU A 92 10.47 9.14 -0.46
N GLU A 93 11.41 9.76 0.25
CA GLU A 93 11.33 10.02 1.70
C GLU A 93 10.23 11.03 2.06
N LYS A 94 9.81 11.86 1.08
CA LYS A 94 8.70 12.80 1.25
C LYS A 94 7.35 12.11 1.41
N GLY A 95 7.26 10.82 1.07
CA GLY A 95 6.01 10.07 1.00
C GLY A 95 5.20 10.40 -0.25
N TYR A 96 3.92 10.04 -0.24
CA TYR A 96 3.06 10.26 -1.40
C TYR A 96 2.75 11.75 -1.60
N VAL A 97 2.79 12.20 -2.86
CA VAL A 97 2.46 13.57 -3.28
C VAL A 97 0.99 13.74 -3.66
N ALA A 98 0.32 12.63 -3.98
CA ALA A 98 -1.12 12.58 -4.23
C ALA A 98 -1.65 11.18 -3.92
N GLY A 99 -2.93 11.13 -3.54
CA GLY A 99 -3.68 9.90 -3.35
C GLY A 99 -5.07 10.05 -3.94
N LEU A 100 -5.62 8.99 -4.50
CA LEU A 100 -6.98 8.95 -5.04
C LEU A 100 -7.64 7.63 -4.68
N THR A 101 -8.73 7.71 -3.93
CA THR A 101 -9.64 6.58 -3.71
C THR A 101 -10.38 6.29 -5.03
N LEU A 102 -10.23 5.07 -5.56
CA LEU A 102 -10.81 4.69 -6.85
C LEU A 102 -12.11 3.90 -6.69
N LEU A 103 -12.25 3.16 -5.59
CA LEU A 103 -13.52 2.57 -5.20
C LEU A 103 -14.35 3.63 -4.48
N ALA A 104 -15.56 3.91 -4.97
CA ALA A 104 -16.47 4.76 -4.20
C ALA A 104 -16.71 4.10 -2.82
N PRO A 105 -16.77 4.87 -1.72
CA PRO A 105 -16.89 4.30 -0.37
C PRO A 105 -18.02 3.29 -0.20
N GLU A 106 -19.09 3.40 -0.99
CA GLU A 106 -20.22 2.46 -1.04
C GLU A 106 -19.89 1.07 -1.65
N TYR A 107 -18.79 0.96 -2.41
CA TYR A 107 -18.28 -0.28 -3.00
C TYR A 107 -17.12 -0.89 -2.22
N ILE A 108 -16.48 -0.09 -1.35
CA ILE A 108 -15.77 -0.67 -0.21
C ILE A 108 -16.87 -1.40 0.55
N PRO A 109 -16.79 -2.73 0.73
CA PRO A 109 -17.87 -3.48 1.35
C PRO A 109 -18.31 -2.75 2.62
N ASN A 110 -19.62 -2.48 2.78
CA ASN A 110 -20.16 -1.88 4.00
C ASN A 110 -19.84 -2.83 5.16
N TYR A 111 -18.67 -2.66 5.75
CA TYR A 111 -18.29 -3.25 7.02
C TYR A 111 -19.04 -2.40 8.05
N TYR A 112 -20.25 -2.87 8.37
CA TYR A 112 -21.25 -2.19 9.18
C TYR A 112 -20.58 -1.42 10.33
N THR A 113 -20.88 -0.13 10.44
CA THR A 113 -20.57 0.69 11.62
C THR A 113 -20.82 -0.16 12.86
N CYS A 114 -19.84 -0.22 13.78
CA CYS A 114 -20.05 -0.76 15.12
C CYS A 114 -21.42 -0.27 15.59
N SER A 115 -22.40 -1.17 15.66
CA SER A 115 -23.70 -0.82 16.22
C SER A 115 -23.45 -0.44 17.67
N ASP A 116 -23.89 0.77 18.07
CA ASP A 116 -23.84 1.28 19.45
C ASP A 116 -24.29 0.25 20.50
#